data_AF-F1TIW1-F1
#
_entry.id   AF-F1TIW1-F1
#
_cell.length_a   1.000
_cell.length_b   1.000
_cell.length_c   1.000
_cell.angle_alpha   90.00
_cell.angle_beta   90.00
_cell.angle_gamma   90.00
#
_symmetry.space_group_name_H-M   'P 1'
#
loop_
_entity.id
_entity.type
_entity.pdbx_description
1 polymer ?
#
loop_
_entity_poly.entity_id
_entity_poly.type
_entity_poly.pdbx_seq_one_letter_code
_entity_poly.pdbx_strand_id
1 'polypeptide(L)'
;MKDFMRYIFGEVKNNRLSKMDAIGLIRQFQTQAIFNKPYSIHPLLHQNTSDLSEQRFTSTFTGREFFLADHVVHGQQLLPEAACLEMARAAVEQAAGALEQAKVRLKNVAWAEPIVIGDRYIQIHIGLYPEETGWIAYEIYSKPDEAGEERIVHSQGLAVLDTDREAPVLNISALQAQCSQSSLSSSQYYEAFKAMGFDYGSAHRGLEQVFVGQSQVLARLILPPSVAATKDQFVLHPSLMDSALQASMCLMMNDGEIMPYNSNTPGRPALPFALEEFEVFESCLPTMWALVRRSEGSQAGDRLQKLDIDLCDDEGKVCVRMKGFTARVTDGEPGLTESSAIHGTLMLKPCWREQAVAGKVQSHEYGRHLVILCEQTEITPQSITDRMDKIYCLALQSPQQGIGERFQTYTAQVFEEIKNILRDKSKDKILVQIVISTQKEQQLFFALSGLLKTAQLENPKLTGQMIEVEPEEDSGRIVKKLQENSQCPLD
;
A
#
# COMPACT_ATOMS: atom_id res chain seq x y z
N MET A 1 39.30 15.36 2.67
CA MET A 1 38.41 16.49 2.30
C MET A 1 39.00 17.86 2.64
N LYS A 2 39.46 18.13 3.88
CA LYS A 2 40.02 19.45 4.26
C LYS A 2 41.22 19.90 3.41
N ASP A 3 42.16 19.00 3.09
CA ASP A 3 43.36 19.37 2.33
C ASP A 3 43.08 19.56 0.82
N PHE A 4 42.16 18.78 0.26
CA PHE A 4 41.67 18.96 -1.12
C PHE A 4 40.92 20.30 -1.28
N MET A 5 40.05 20.64 -0.33
CA MET A 5 39.35 21.94 -0.37
C MET A 5 40.34 23.10 -0.23
N ARG A 6 41.33 23.01 0.66
CA ARG A 6 42.40 24.02 0.76
C ARG A 6 43.19 24.16 -0.55
N TYR A 7 43.48 23.06 -1.23
CA TYR A 7 44.15 23.06 -2.53
C TYR A 7 43.32 23.76 -3.60
N ILE A 8 42.05 23.38 -3.77
CA ILE A 8 41.14 24.00 -4.76
C ILE A 8 40.96 25.50 -4.48
N PHE A 9 40.77 25.90 -3.21
CA PHE A 9 40.70 27.32 -2.85
C PHE A 9 42.00 28.07 -3.15
N GLY A 10 43.15 27.42 -2.98
CA GLY A 10 44.46 27.95 -3.35
C GLY A 10 44.58 28.19 -4.87
N GLU A 11 44.18 27.23 -5.68
CA GLU A 11 44.26 27.33 -7.15
C GLU A 11 43.31 28.38 -7.72
N VAL A 12 42.10 28.52 -7.17
CA VAL A 12 41.15 29.59 -7.53
C VAL A 12 41.69 30.96 -7.13
N LYS A 13 42.26 31.09 -5.91
CA LYS A 13 42.85 32.35 -5.43
C LYS A 13 44.04 32.81 -6.28
N ASN A 14 44.78 31.86 -6.85
CA ASN A 14 45.93 32.11 -7.71
C ASN A 14 45.56 32.23 -9.21
N ASN A 15 44.27 32.28 -9.57
CA ASN A 15 43.76 32.33 -10.95
C ASN A 15 44.26 31.18 -11.86
N ARG A 16 44.65 30.04 -11.28
CA ARG A 16 45.09 28.84 -12.03
C ARG A 16 43.94 27.89 -12.35
N LEU A 17 42.80 28.07 -11.67
CA LEU A 17 41.59 27.27 -11.85
C LEU A 17 40.37 28.19 -11.83
N SER A 18 39.46 28.05 -12.81
CA SER A 18 38.23 28.85 -12.84
C SER A 18 37.26 28.42 -11.72
N LYS A 19 36.35 29.30 -11.32
CA LYS A 19 35.33 28.95 -10.31
C LYS A 19 34.43 27.80 -10.78
N MET A 20 34.10 27.73 -12.07
CA MET A 20 33.28 26.65 -12.62
C MET A 20 34.03 25.31 -12.59
N ASP A 21 35.31 25.30 -12.98
CA ASP A 21 36.11 24.08 -13.01
C ASP A 21 36.42 23.58 -11.59
N ALA A 22 36.61 24.50 -10.64
CA ALA A 22 36.74 24.20 -9.23
C ALA A 22 35.48 23.52 -8.66
N ILE A 23 34.29 24.02 -9.02
CA ILE A 23 33.02 23.37 -8.67
C ILE A 23 32.93 21.98 -9.32
N GLY A 24 33.34 21.84 -10.59
CA GLY A 24 33.41 20.54 -11.28
C GLY A 24 34.32 19.53 -10.60
N LEU A 25 35.51 19.95 -10.16
CA LEU A 25 36.48 19.11 -9.44
C LEU A 25 36.01 18.75 -8.04
N ILE A 26 35.37 19.67 -7.32
CA ILE A 26 34.76 19.38 -6.02
C ILE A 26 33.64 18.36 -6.19
N ARG A 27 32.79 18.51 -7.20
CA ARG A 27 31.75 17.53 -7.56
C ARG A 27 32.37 16.16 -7.87
N GLN A 28 33.39 16.12 -8.72
CA GLN A 28 34.05 14.86 -9.09
C GLN A 28 34.71 14.17 -7.89
N PHE A 29 35.32 14.93 -6.98
CA PHE A 29 35.96 14.40 -5.77
C PHE A 29 34.93 13.94 -4.74
N GLN A 30 33.81 14.65 -4.56
CA GLN A 30 32.71 14.23 -3.69
C GLN A 30 32.08 12.92 -4.20
N THR A 31 31.84 12.83 -5.50
CA THR A 31 31.46 11.59 -6.19
C THR A 31 32.48 10.50 -5.82
N GLN A 32 33.77 10.64 -6.15
CA GLN A 32 34.78 9.62 -5.83
C GLN A 32 34.87 9.23 -4.34
N ALA A 33 34.70 10.17 -3.41
CA ALA A 33 34.77 9.89 -1.98
C ALA A 33 33.58 9.09 -1.44
N ILE A 34 32.40 9.22 -2.06
CA ILE A 34 31.22 8.39 -1.76
C ILE A 34 31.47 6.94 -2.26
N PHE A 35 32.07 6.77 -3.43
CA PHE A 35 32.23 5.47 -4.11
C PHE A 35 33.43 4.63 -3.66
N ASN A 36 34.31 5.15 -2.78
CA ASN A 36 35.49 4.42 -2.31
C ASN A 36 35.28 3.68 -0.97
N LYS A 37 34.03 3.48 -0.53
CA LYS A 37 33.72 2.65 0.64
C LYS A 37 33.60 1.16 0.22
N PRO A 38 34.45 0.25 0.74
CA PRO A 38 34.50 -1.14 0.27
C PRO A 38 33.36 -2.06 0.74
N TYR A 39 32.32 -1.54 1.39
CA TYR A 39 31.30 -2.37 2.06
C TYR A 39 29.91 -1.85 1.76
N SER A 40 29.39 -2.20 0.57
CA SER A 40 27.96 -2.11 0.28
C SER A 40 27.28 -3.34 0.87
N ILE A 41 26.21 -3.18 1.67
CA ILE A 41 25.48 -4.31 2.26
C ILE A 41 24.80 -5.13 1.15
N HIS A 42 24.21 -4.45 0.17
CA HIS A 42 23.52 -5.03 -0.98
C HIS A 42 23.47 -3.98 -2.12
N PRO A 43 23.37 -4.34 -3.42
CA PRO A 43 23.40 -3.35 -4.51
C PRO A 43 22.33 -2.25 -4.44
N LEU A 44 21.18 -2.52 -3.81
CA LEU A 44 20.09 -1.55 -3.54
C LEU A 44 20.09 -1.01 -2.10
N LEU A 45 20.95 -1.50 -1.22
CA LEU A 45 21.02 -1.13 0.20
C LEU A 45 22.49 -0.91 0.59
N HIS A 46 23.01 0.31 0.43
CA HIS A 46 24.47 0.51 0.51
C HIS A 46 25.01 0.55 1.94
N GLN A 47 24.37 1.34 2.81
CA GLN A 47 24.88 1.57 4.16
C GLN A 47 23.75 1.61 5.18
N ASN A 48 23.98 1.05 6.37
CA ASN A 48 23.17 1.32 7.54
C ASN A 48 23.48 2.73 8.08
N THR A 49 22.46 3.59 8.15
CA THR A 49 22.54 4.98 8.63
C THR A 49 21.56 5.24 9.78
N SER A 50 21.24 4.18 10.52
CA SER A 50 20.38 4.23 11.70
C SER A 50 20.99 5.11 12.78
N ASP A 51 20.12 5.79 13.51
CA ASP A 51 20.45 6.52 14.73
C ASP A 51 19.39 6.21 15.80
N LEU A 52 19.38 6.97 16.90
CA LEU A 52 18.42 6.71 17.99
C LEU A 52 16.96 7.02 17.62
N SER A 53 16.72 7.78 16.56
CA SER A 53 15.39 8.19 16.12
C SER A 53 14.78 7.26 15.08
N GLU A 54 15.62 6.57 14.30
CA GLU A 54 15.16 5.83 13.13
C GLU A 54 16.11 4.66 12.81
N GLN A 55 15.53 3.47 12.65
CA GLN A 55 16.20 2.36 11.99
C GLN A 55 16.16 2.62 10.48
N ARG A 56 17.33 2.90 9.88
CA ARG A 56 17.42 3.39 8.50
C ARG A 56 18.60 2.83 7.75
N PHE A 57 18.38 2.58 6.46
CA PHE A 57 19.45 2.34 5.49
C PHE A 57 19.44 3.41 4.41
N THR A 58 20.57 3.57 3.73
CA THR A 58 20.74 4.60 2.72
C THR A 58 21.61 4.12 1.58
N SER A 59 21.14 4.42 0.37
CA SER A 59 21.78 4.09 -0.89
C SER A 59 21.97 5.35 -1.71
N THR A 60 23.09 5.45 -2.42
CA THR A 60 23.39 6.55 -3.33
C THR A 60 23.51 6.01 -4.74
N PHE A 61 22.55 6.36 -5.59
CA PHE A 61 22.49 5.88 -6.96
C PHE A 61 23.00 6.94 -7.93
N THR A 62 23.80 6.52 -8.90
CA THR A 62 24.45 7.39 -9.89
C THR A 62 23.73 7.45 -11.22
N GLY A 63 22.79 6.54 -11.47
CA GLY A 63 22.17 6.32 -12.77
C GLY A 63 22.98 5.40 -13.70
N ARG A 64 24.14 4.91 -13.24
CA ARG A 64 24.99 3.97 -13.99
C ARG A 64 24.70 2.51 -13.65
N GLU A 65 24.02 2.28 -12.53
CA GLU A 65 23.59 0.97 -12.11
C GLU A 65 22.67 0.37 -13.20
N PHE A 66 22.82 -0.91 -13.52
CA PHE A 66 22.11 -1.53 -14.65
C PHE A 66 20.60 -1.34 -14.56
N PHE A 67 20.05 -1.40 -13.34
CA PHE A 67 18.63 -1.27 -13.06
C PHE A 67 18.09 0.16 -13.18
N LEU A 68 18.97 1.14 -13.44
CA LEU A 68 18.62 2.53 -13.73
C LEU A 68 19.00 2.89 -15.18
N ALA A 69 20.21 2.54 -15.58
CA ALA A 69 20.75 2.87 -16.90
C ALA A 69 19.93 2.27 -18.04
N ASP A 70 19.43 1.05 -17.83
CA ASP A 70 18.63 0.30 -18.80
C ASP A 70 17.11 0.36 -18.51
N HIS A 71 16.66 1.15 -17.53
CA HIS A 71 15.25 1.36 -17.22
C HIS A 71 14.84 2.81 -17.49
N VAL A 72 14.58 3.10 -18.77
CA VAL A 72 14.25 4.44 -19.26
C VAL A 72 12.77 4.53 -19.63
N VAL A 73 12.05 5.46 -18.99
CA VAL A 73 10.64 5.72 -19.24
C VAL A 73 10.48 7.19 -19.62
N HIS A 74 9.92 7.46 -20.80
CA HIS A 74 9.76 8.79 -21.38
C HIS A 74 11.05 9.62 -21.39
N GLY A 75 12.19 8.95 -21.65
CA GLY A 75 13.52 9.58 -21.72
C GLY A 75 14.17 9.85 -20.36
N GLN A 76 13.52 9.49 -19.25
CA GLN A 76 14.05 9.62 -17.91
C GLN A 76 14.48 8.25 -17.36
N GLN A 77 15.59 8.21 -16.61
CA GLN A 77 16.02 7.01 -15.89
C GLN A 77 15.24 6.91 -14.58
N LEU A 78 14.46 5.85 -14.44
CA LEU A 78 13.62 5.62 -13.26
C LEU A 78 14.09 4.38 -12.52
N LEU A 79 14.07 4.41 -11.18
CA LEU A 79 14.20 3.18 -10.41
C LEU A 79 12.93 2.33 -10.61
N PRO A 80 13.06 1.08 -11.09
CA PRO A 80 11.90 0.21 -11.31
C PRO A 80 11.26 -0.16 -9.97
N GLU A 81 9.95 -0.30 -9.95
CA GLU A 81 9.17 -0.66 -8.76
C GLU A 81 9.57 -2.01 -8.18
N ALA A 82 10.00 -2.93 -9.05
CA ALA A 82 10.63 -4.19 -8.67
C ALA A 82 11.86 -4.01 -7.75
N ALA A 83 12.66 -2.98 -7.97
CA ALA A 83 13.82 -2.69 -7.11
C ALA A 83 13.40 -2.15 -5.73
N CYS A 84 12.28 -1.44 -5.63
CA CYS A 84 11.71 -1.03 -4.34
C CYS A 84 11.32 -2.25 -3.48
N LEU A 85 10.76 -3.31 -4.10
CA LEU A 85 10.41 -4.54 -3.39
C LEU A 85 11.65 -5.24 -2.81
N GLU A 86 12.73 -5.36 -3.60
CA GLU A 86 13.99 -5.92 -3.11
C GLU A 86 14.66 -5.04 -2.05
N MET A 87 14.58 -3.71 -2.18
CA MET A 87 15.10 -2.78 -1.18
C MET A 87 14.40 -2.96 0.17
N ALA A 88 13.06 -3.07 0.16
CA ALA A 88 12.27 -3.36 1.36
C ALA A 88 12.62 -4.72 1.96
N ARG A 89 12.69 -5.77 1.13
CA ARG A 89 13.05 -7.13 1.55
C ARG A 89 14.42 -7.18 2.22
N ALA A 90 15.45 -6.64 1.55
CA ALA A 90 16.82 -6.62 2.04
C ALA A 90 16.96 -5.78 3.32
N ALA A 91 16.25 -4.65 3.43
CA ALA A 91 16.29 -3.81 4.63
C ALA A 91 15.68 -4.53 5.84
N VAL A 92 14.53 -5.17 5.65
CA VAL A 92 13.83 -5.92 6.70
C VAL A 92 14.68 -7.11 7.16
N GLU A 93 15.22 -7.90 6.23
CA GLU A 93 16.13 -9.00 6.55
C GLU A 93 17.37 -8.51 7.32
N GLN A 94 17.99 -7.41 6.88
CA GLN A 94 19.18 -6.86 7.53
C GLN A 94 18.88 -6.30 8.94
N ALA A 95 17.66 -5.77 9.17
CA ALA A 95 17.24 -5.24 10.46
C ALA A 95 16.76 -6.32 11.43
N ALA A 96 16.29 -7.46 10.91
CA ALA A 96 15.76 -8.58 11.70
C ALA A 96 16.80 -9.28 12.60
N GLY A 97 18.10 -9.13 12.30
CA GLY A 97 19.17 -9.82 13.02
C GLY A 97 19.21 -11.33 12.72
N ALA A 98 19.56 -12.15 13.72
CA ALA A 98 19.86 -13.59 13.56
C ALA A 98 18.65 -14.51 13.32
N LEU A 99 17.54 -14.01 12.79
CA LEU A 99 16.42 -14.81 12.30
C LEU A 99 16.77 -15.38 10.91
N GLU A 100 17.82 -16.21 10.85
CA GLU A 100 18.53 -16.64 9.62
C GLU A 100 17.69 -17.44 8.60
N GLN A 101 16.37 -17.60 8.80
CA GLN A 101 15.50 -18.43 7.96
C GLN A 101 14.10 -17.82 7.74
N ALA A 102 13.83 -16.62 8.22
CA ALA A 102 12.51 -16.01 8.06
C ALA A 102 12.33 -15.46 6.64
N LYS A 103 11.21 -15.78 6.00
CA LYS A 103 10.86 -15.27 4.68
C LYS A 103 10.09 -13.98 4.80
N VAL A 104 10.50 -12.96 4.05
CA VAL A 104 9.82 -11.66 4.07
C VAL A 104 8.54 -11.73 3.26
N ARG A 105 7.45 -11.25 3.86
CA ARG A 105 6.20 -10.95 3.17
C ARG A 105 5.93 -9.45 3.26
N LEU A 106 5.58 -8.82 2.14
CA LEU A 106 5.16 -7.42 2.12
C LEU A 106 3.63 -7.35 1.92
N LYS A 107 3.01 -6.33 2.49
CA LYS A 107 1.58 -6.04 2.34
C LYS A 107 1.34 -4.56 2.14
N ASN A 108 0.26 -4.24 1.44
CA ASN A 108 -0.22 -2.89 1.21
C ASN A 108 0.89 -1.97 0.69
N VAL A 109 1.67 -2.48 -0.27
CA VAL A 109 2.71 -1.71 -0.94
C VAL A 109 2.04 -0.65 -1.80
N ALA A 110 2.44 0.60 -1.62
CA ALA A 110 2.07 1.71 -2.47
C ALA A 110 3.32 2.31 -3.11
N TRP A 111 3.23 2.65 -4.39
CA TRP A 111 4.21 3.48 -5.08
C TRP A 111 3.59 4.86 -5.27
N ALA A 112 4.23 5.87 -4.68
CA ALA A 112 3.75 7.25 -4.64
C ALA A 112 4.45 8.06 -5.74
N GLU A 113 5.62 8.62 -5.43
CA GLU A 113 6.42 9.38 -6.40
C GLU A 113 7.52 8.51 -7.03
N PRO A 114 7.70 8.52 -8.37
CA PRO A 114 8.79 7.78 -9.00
C PRO A 114 10.16 8.32 -8.60
N ILE A 115 11.14 7.43 -8.46
CA ILE A 115 12.53 7.81 -8.21
C ILE A 115 13.19 8.07 -9.56
N VAL A 116 13.27 9.35 -9.94
CA VAL A 116 13.90 9.79 -11.18
C VAL A 116 15.35 10.19 -10.92
N ILE A 117 16.27 9.68 -11.72
CA ILE A 117 17.67 10.12 -11.69
C ILE A 117 17.81 11.37 -12.56
N GLY A 118 18.14 12.50 -11.93
CA GLY A 118 18.49 13.74 -12.62
C GLY A 118 19.95 13.76 -13.07
N ASP A 119 20.50 14.96 -13.32
CA ASP A 119 21.90 15.15 -13.74
C ASP A 119 22.95 14.75 -12.68
N ARG A 120 22.52 14.36 -11.48
CA ARG A 120 23.37 14.03 -10.32
C ARG A 120 22.96 12.70 -9.72
N TYR A 121 23.76 12.22 -8.78
CA TYR A 121 23.36 11.11 -7.92
C TYR A 121 22.12 11.49 -7.09
N ILE A 122 21.33 10.48 -6.73
CA ILE A 122 20.25 10.61 -5.75
C ILE A 122 20.56 9.78 -4.52
N GLN A 123 20.21 10.30 -3.35
CA GLN A 123 20.28 9.56 -2.09
C GLN A 123 18.88 9.08 -1.73
N ILE A 124 18.72 7.76 -1.63
CA ILE A 124 17.48 7.10 -1.26
C ILE A 124 17.66 6.49 0.13
N HIS A 125 16.67 6.69 0.96
CA HIS A 125 16.58 6.15 2.30
C HIS A 125 15.46 5.12 2.36
N ILE A 126 15.65 4.09 3.19
CA ILE A 126 14.55 3.24 3.65
C ILE A 126 14.53 3.26 5.17
N GLY A 127 13.43 3.78 5.72
CA GLY A 127 13.14 3.79 7.15
C GLY A 127 12.26 2.60 7.52
N LEU A 128 12.52 2.00 8.68
CA LEU A 128 11.78 0.86 9.21
C LEU A 128 11.20 1.21 10.59
N TYR A 129 9.91 0.93 10.78
CA TYR A 129 9.16 1.28 11.97
C TYR A 129 8.43 0.03 12.50
N PRO A 130 8.87 -0.54 13.62
CA PRO A 130 8.21 -1.70 14.20
C PRO A 130 6.85 -1.32 14.79
N GLU A 131 5.83 -2.11 14.49
CA GLU A 131 4.47 -1.96 15.00
C GLU A 131 4.20 -2.94 16.14
N GLU A 132 3.28 -2.59 17.07
CA GLU A 132 2.90 -3.49 18.18
C GLU A 132 2.30 -4.83 17.71
N THR A 133 1.78 -4.86 16.48
CA THR A 133 1.18 -6.05 15.84
C THR A 133 2.21 -7.07 15.35
N GLY A 134 3.52 -6.76 15.43
CA GLY A 134 4.60 -7.59 14.87
C GLY A 134 4.87 -7.34 13.38
N TRP A 135 4.12 -6.45 12.74
CA TRP A 135 4.46 -5.90 11.43
C TRP A 135 5.55 -4.84 11.54
N ILE A 136 6.23 -4.59 10.43
CA ILE A 136 7.24 -3.54 10.29
C ILE A 136 6.76 -2.64 9.16
N ALA A 137 6.32 -1.43 9.48
CA ALA A 137 6.07 -0.44 8.45
C ALA A 137 7.41 0.01 7.84
N TYR A 138 7.43 0.26 6.54
CA TYR A 138 8.60 0.80 5.86
C TYR A 138 8.21 1.95 4.94
N GLU A 139 9.15 2.87 4.77
CA GLU A 139 9.05 3.97 3.81
C GLU A 139 10.37 4.10 3.06
N ILE A 140 10.30 4.08 1.73
CA ILE A 140 11.38 4.44 0.82
C ILE A 140 11.18 5.90 0.44
N TYR A 141 12.14 6.75 0.78
CA TYR A 141 12.01 8.19 0.60
C TYR A 141 13.33 8.85 0.23
N SER A 142 13.27 10.02 -0.40
CA SER A 142 14.41 10.92 -0.58
C SER A 142 14.24 12.18 0.27
N LYS A 143 15.36 12.86 0.55
CA LYS A 143 15.35 14.19 1.17
C LYS A 143 15.95 15.17 0.18
N PRO A 144 15.24 16.25 -0.20
CA PRO A 144 15.82 17.31 -1.01
C PRO A 144 17.06 17.93 -0.31
N ASP A 145 18.01 18.39 -1.11
CA ASP A 145 19.25 19.03 -0.62
C ASP A 145 18.98 20.39 0.07
N GLU A 146 17.79 20.98 -0.13
CA GLU A 146 17.40 22.29 0.41
C GLU A 146 16.88 22.20 1.84
N ALA A 147 17.46 23.01 2.73
CA ALA A 147 17.11 23.01 4.15
C ALA A 147 15.67 23.52 4.36
N GLY A 148 14.77 22.64 4.79
CA GLY A 148 13.39 22.96 5.14
C GLY A 148 12.34 22.29 4.27
N GLU A 149 12.73 21.58 3.20
CA GLU A 149 11.79 20.78 2.42
C GLU A 149 11.44 19.46 3.10
N GLU A 150 10.19 19.04 2.95
CA GLU A 150 9.69 17.76 3.47
C GLU A 150 10.28 16.59 2.67
N ARG A 151 10.43 15.44 3.32
CA ARG A 151 10.86 14.21 2.64
C ARG A 151 9.83 13.80 1.58
N ILE A 152 10.32 13.30 0.44
CA ILE A 152 9.46 12.78 -0.64
C ILE A 152 9.38 11.27 -0.49
N VAL A 153 8.18 10.75 -0.20
CA VAL A 153 7.95 9.30 -0.10
C VAL A 153 7.72 8.73 -1.50
N HIS A 154 8.52 7.74 -1.85
CA HIS A 154 8.47 7.06 -3.15
C HIS A 154 7.71 5.74 -3.09
N SER A 155 7.89 5.00 -1.99
CA SER A 155 7.13 3.77 -1.74
C SER A 155 6.98 3.53 -0.25
N GLN A 156 5.88 2.90 0.15
CA GLN A 156 5.64 2.52 1.53
C GLN A 156 4.85 1.22 1.59
N GLY A 157 4.90 0.54 2.72
CA GLY A 157 4.13 -0.68 2.96
C GLY A 157 4.39 -1.28 4.32
N LEU A 158 3.87 -2.48 4.53
CA LEU A 158 4.09 -3.29 5.72
C LEU A 158 4.91 -4.51 5.35
N ALA A 159 5.80 -4.94 6.24
CA ALA A 159 6.57 -6.15 6.12
C ALA A 159 6.37 -7.03 7.36
N VAL A 160 6.44 -8.34 7.17
CA VAL A 160 6.51 -9.31 8.26
C VAL A 160 7.52 -10.39 7.93
N LEU A 161 8.22 -10.84 8.96
CA LEU A 161 9.06 -12.02 8.92
C LEU A 161 8.18 -13.22 9.21
N ASP A 162 7.97 -14.06 8.21
CA ASP A 162 7.10 -15.21 8.33
C ASP A 162 7.91 -16.51 8.40
N THR A 163 7.32 -17.50 9.04
CA THR A 163 7.84 -18.87 9.03
C THR A 163 7.67 -19.50 7.65
N ASP A 164 8.48 -20.52 7.39
CA ASP A 164 8.49 -21.22 6.12
C ASP A 164 7.10 -21.73 5.73
N ARG A 165 6.66 -21.38 4.51
CA ARG A 165 5.39 -21.81 3.93
C ARG A 165 5.63 -22.62 2.68
N GLU A 166 4.79 -23.62 2.46
CA GLU A 166 4.88 -24.46 1.28
C GLU A 166 4.55 -23.65 0.02
N ALA A 167 5.49 -23.64 -0.92
CA ALA A 167 5.33 -22.98 -2.20
C ALA A 167 4.29 -23.73 -3.06
N PRO A 168 3.31 -23.04 -3.64
CA PRO A 168 2.39 -23.66 -4.59
C PRO A 168 3.13 -24.09 -5.86
N VAL A 169 2.58 -25.10 -6.54
CA VAL A 169 3.14 -25.64 -7.79
C VAL A 169 2.14 -25.41 -8.93
N LEU A 170 2.61 -24.81 -10.02
CA LEU A 170 1.85 -24.55 -11.23
C LEU A 170 2.08 -25.66 -12.26
N ASN A 171 1.03 -26.03 -13.00
CA ASN A 171 1.16 -26.96 -14.11
C ASN A 171 1.48 -26.18 -15.41
N ILE A 172 2.78 -26.01 -15.69
CA ILE A 172 3.26 -25.23 -16.84
C ILE A 172 2.72 -25.76 -18.16
N SER A 173 2.71 -27.08 -18.37
CA SER A 173 2.21 -27.67 -19.62
C SER A 173 0.72 -27.39 -19.84
N ALA A 174 -0.09 -27.44 -18.78
CA ALA A 174 -1.51 -27.09 -18.87
C ALA A 174 -1.69 -25.59 -19.15
N LEU A 175 -0.90 -24.72 -18.52
CA LEU A 175 -0.94 -23.27 -18.74
C LEU A 175 -0.54 -22.90 -20.18
N GLN A 176 0.49 -23.54 -20.74
CA GLN A 176 0.87 -23.35 -22.14
C GLN A 176 -0.27 -23.70 -23.10
N ALA A 177 -1.00 -24.80 -22.84
CA ALA A 177 -2.16 -25.18 -23.65
C ALA A 177 -3.30 -24.15 -23.57
N GLN A 178 -3.52 -23.56 -22.38
CA GLN A 178 -4.52 -22.51 -22.16
C GLN A 178 -4.13 -21.16 -22.79
N CYS A 179 -2.83 -20.89 -22.93
CA CYS A 179 -2.28 -19.67 -23.52
C CYS A 179 -1.89 -19.85 -25.01
N SER A 180 -2.82 -20.39 -25.80
CA SER A 180 -2.58 -20.74 -27.21
C SER A 180 -3.16 -19.75 -28.23
N GLN A 181 -3.67 -18.58 -27.78
CA GLN A 181 -4.35 -17.62 -28.67
C GLN A 181 -3.37 -16.87 -29.55
N SER A 182 -2.25 -16.41 -28.99
CA SER A 182 -1.20 -15.74 -29.73
C SER A 182 0.16 -15.91 -29.05
N SER A 183 1.22 -15.84 -29.85
CA SER A 183 2.60 -15.73 -29.39
C SER A 183 3.23 -14.51 -30.05
N LEU A 184 3.67 -13.55 -29.24
CA LEU A 184 4.42 -12.40 -29.73
C LEU A 184 5.92 -12.69 -29.62
N SER A 185 6.69 -12.32 -30.65
CA SER A 185 8.16 -12.40 -30.58
C SER A 185 8.72 -11.30 -29.66
N SER A 186 9.92 -11.51 -29.15
CA SER A 186 10.58 -10.52 -28.29
C SER A 186 10.78 -9.15 -28.90
N SER A 187 11.05 -9.10 -30.20
CA SER A 187 11.12 -7.84 -30.93
C SER A 187 9.78 -7.09 -30.91
N GLN A 188 8.64 -7.78 -31.08
CA GLN A 188 7.34 -7.15 -31.23
C GLN A 188 6.88 -6.43 -29.95
N TYR A 189 6.97 -7.07 -28.79
CA TYR A 189 6.54 -6.40 -27.55
C TYR A 189 7.54 -5.34 -27.07
N TYR A 190 8.85 -5.51 -27.25
CA TYR A 190 9.80 -4.43 -26.92
C TYR A 190 9.68 -3.22 -27.86
N GLU A 191 9.33 -3.41 -29.13
CA GLU A 191 8.99 -2.30 -30.03
C GLU A 191 7.71 -1.59 -29.59
N ALA A 192 6.68 -2.35 -29.16
CA ALA A 192 5.45 -1.79 -28.62
C ALA A 192 5.68 -1.03 -27.30
N PHE A 193 6.50 -1.55 -26.39
CA PHE A 193 6.91 -0.87 -25.15
C PHE A 193 7.63 0.44 -25.46
N LYS A 194 8.56 0.43 -26.41
CA LYS A 194 9.25 1.64 -26.85
C LYS A 194 8.31 2.68 -27.43
N ALA A 195 7.32 2.26 -28.23
CA ALA A 195 6.30 3.14 -28.79
C ALA A 195 5.33 3.71 -27.71
N MET A 196 5.30 3.13 -26.51
CA MET A 196 4.63 3.68 -25.33
C MET A 196 5.56 4.50 -24.44
N GLY A 197 6.84 4.65 -24.78
CA GLY A 197 7.82 5.43 -24.04
C GLY A 197 8.72 4.63 -23.10
N PHE A 198 8.61 3.30 -23.06
CA PHE A 198 9.48 2.44 -22.26
C PHE A 198 10.66 1.96 -23.13
N ASP A 199 11.81 2.62 -23.01
CA ASP A 199 13.04 2.27 -23.73
C ASP A 199 13.93 1.37 -22.87
N TYR A 200 13.53 0.10 -22.74
CA TYR A 200 14.27 -0.89 -21.96
C TYR A 200 15.62 -1.23 -22.62
N GLY A 201 16.70 -1.01 -21.88
CA GLY A 201 18.06 -1.41 -22.23
C GLY A 201 18.31 -2.90 -21.98
N SER A 202 19.54 -3.35 -22.25
CA SER A 202 19.91 -4.78 -22.27
C SER A 202 19.57 -5.54 -20.99
N ALA A 203 19.73 -4.91 -19.82
CA ALA A 203 19.51 -5.49 -18.51
C ALA A 203 18.03 -5.60 -18.13
N HIS A 204 17.13 -4.92 -18.84
CA HIS A 204 15.67 -4.99 -18.64
C HIS A 204 14.94 -5.76 -19.75
N ARG A 205 15.70 -6.48 -20.60
CA ARG A 205 15.16 -7.29 -21.69
C ARG A 205 15.14 -8.78 -21.37
N GLY A 206 14.46 -9.15 -20.27
CA GLY A 206 14.39 -10.52 -19.76
C GLY A 206 13.17 -11.34 -20.21
N LEU A 207 12.20 -10.74 -20.91
CA LEU A 207 11.12 -11.48 -21.56
C LEU A 207 11.68 -12.22 -22.77
N GLU A 208 11.61 -13.56 -22.75
CA GLU A 208 12.07 -14.41 -23.85
C GLU A 208 10.89 -14.76 -24.78
N GLN A 209 9.80 -15.28 -24.22
CA GLN A 209 8.60 -15.68 -24.95
C GLN A 209 7.35 -15.34 -24.14
N VAL A 210 6.28 -14.97 -24.84
CA VAL A 210 4.99 -14.63 -24.23
C VAL A 210 3.89 -15.45 -24.91
N PHE A 211 3.18 -16.23 -24.12
CA PHE A 211 2.03 -17.03 -24.52
C PHE A 211 0.78 -16.35 -23.96
N VAL A 212 -0.15 -15.97 -24.85
CA VAL A 212 -1.35 -15.23 -24.47
C VAL A 212 -2.57 -16.14 -24.47
N GLY A 213 -3.34 -16.10 -23.39
CA GLY A 213 -4.66 -16.71 -23.25
C GLY A 213 -5.75 -15.65 -23.07
N GLN A 214 -6.99 -16.10 -22.83
CA GLN A 214 -8.16 -15.20 -22.81
C GLN A 214 -8.15 -14.14 -21.70
N SER A 215 -7.54 -14.43 -20.54
CA SER A 215 -7.47 -13.49 -19.40
C SER A 215 -6.21 -13.69 -18.57
N GLN A 216 -5.20 -14.29 -19.19
CA GLN A 216 -3.92 -14.62 -18.56
C GLN A 216 -2.82 -14.64 -19.61
N VAL A 217 -1.60 -14.41 -19.15
CA VAL A 217 -0.37 -14.53 -19.93
C VAL A 217 0.57 -15.47 -19.19
N LEU A 218 1.21 -16.37 -19.93
CA LEU A 218 2.34 -17.14 -19.45
C LEU A 218 3.58 -16.66 -20.20
N ALA A 219 4.57 -16.14 -19.48
CA ALA A 219 5.80 -15.63 -20.05
C ALA A 219 7.01 -16.45 -19.60
N ARG A 220 7.90 -16.77 -20.54
CA ARG A 220 9.21 -17.33 -20.27
C ARG A 220 10.18 -16.19 -20.00
N LEU A 221 10.85 -16.22 -18.85
CA LEU A 221 11.79 -15.20 -18.42
C LEU A 221 13.22 -15.77 -18.40
N ILE A 222 14.17 -14.95 -18.81
CA ILE A 222 15.60 -15.24 -18.72
C ILE A 222 16.34 -14.04 -18.13
N LEU A 223 17.28 -14.31 -17.24
CA LEU A 223 18.18 -13.30 -16.72
C LEU A 223 19.09 -12.82 -17.86
N PRO A 224 19.08 -11.51 -18.21
CA PRO A 224 19.87 -11.04 -19.34
C PRO A 224 21.37 -11.31 -19.15
N PRO A 225 22.10 -11.74 -20.19
CA PRO A 225 23.53 -12.04 -20.07
C PRO A 225 24.38 -10.86 -19.58
N SER A 226 23.95 -9.61 -19.83
CA SER A 226 24.64 -8.40 -19.35
C SER A 226 24.71 -8.28 -17.83
N VAL A 227 23.83 -8.98 -17.10
CA VAL A 227 23.72 -8.94 -15.63
C VAL A 227 23.80 -10.33 -14.99
N ALA A 228 24.15 -11.38 -15.75
CA ALA A 228 24.25 -12.73 -15.22
C ALA A 228 25.21 -12.85 -14.02
N ALA A 229 26.29 -12.07 -14.02
CA ALA A 229 27.29 -12.06 -12.94
C ALA A 229 26.77 -11.43 -11.63
N THR A 230 25.65 -10.71 -11.65
CA THR A 230 25.05 -10.10 -10.45
C THR A 230 23.97 -10.97 -9.83
N LYS A 231 23.63 -12.13 -10.40
CA LYS A 231 22.53 -13.00 -9.96
C LYS A 231 22.55 -13.27 -8.46
N ASP A 232 23.70 -13.67 -7.92
CA ASP A 232 23.82 -14.09 -6.52
C ASP A 232 23.84 -12.91 -5.53
N GLN A 233 23.75 -11.67 -6.02
CA GLN A 233 23.68 -10.47 -5.19
C GLN A 233 22.24 -10.09 -4.83
N PHE A 234 21.24 -10.72 -5.45
CA PHE A 234 19.83 -10.40 -5.29
C PHE A 234 19.01 -11.66 -4.99
N VAL A 235 18.04 -11.55 -4.08
CA VAL A 235 16.98 -12.56 -3.96
C VAL A 235 15.93 -12.30 -5.03
N LEU A 236 15.48 -11.05 -5.17
CA LEU A 236 14.54 -10.60 -6.18
C LEU A 236 15.30 -9.81 -7.23
N HIS A 237 15.87 -10.49 -8.22
CA HIS A 237 16.70 -9.82 -9.23
C HIS A 237 15.88 -8.80 -10.04
N PRO A 238 16.24 -7.50 -10.07
CA PRO A 238 15.43 -6.44 -10.69
C PRO A 238 15.02 -6.76 -12.14
N SER A 239 15.95 -7.29 -12.94
CA SER A 239 15.67 -7.67 -14.33
C SER A 239 14.58 -8.72 -14.50
N LEU A 240 14.52 -9.72 -13.61
CA LEU A 240 13.53 -10.81 -13.72
C LEU A 240 12.17 -10.36 -13.19
N MET A 241 12.19 -9.68 -12.04
CA MET A 241 11.00 -9.13 -11.40
C MET A 241 10.31 -8.10 -12.30
N ASP A 242 11.08 -7.19 -12.87
CA ASP A 242 10.57 -6.21 -13.82
C ASP A 242 10.08 -6.88 -15.11
N SER A 243 10.77 -7.90 -15.62
CA SER A 243 10.26 -8.68 -16.78
C SER A 243 8.91 -9.35 -16.48
N ALA A 244 8.63 -9.75 -15.24
CA ALA A 244 7.32 -10.27 -14.86
C ALA A 244 6.25 -9.16 -14.83
N LEU A 245 6.60 -7.93 -14.42
CA LEU A 245 5.72 -6.76 -14.55
C LEU A 245 5.51 -6.38 -16.03
N GLN A 246 6.55 -6.44 -16.86
CA GLN A 246 6.43 -6.22 -18.30
C GLN A 246 5.47 -7.24 -18.94
N ALA A 247 5.43 -8.50 -18.47
CA ALA A 247 4.47 -9.50 -18.95
C ALA A 247 3.01 -9.08 -18.70
N SER A 248 2.73 -8.29 -17.65
CA SER A 248 1.38 -7.77 -17.42
C SER A 248 0.97 -6.75 -18.46
N MET A 249 1.92 -5.96 -18.96
CA MET A 249 1.65 -5.05 -20.08
C MET A 249 1.24 -5.82 -21.34
N CYS A 250 1.79 -7.01 -21.58
CA CYS A 250 1.36 -7.84 -22.71
C CYS A 250 -0.10 -8.29 -22.60
N LEU A 251 -0.59 -8.62 -21.39
CA LEU A 251 -2.00 -8.94 -21.16
C LEU A 251 -2.88 -7.72 -21.44
N MET A 252 -2.51 -6.56 -20.91
CA MET A 252 -3.24 -5.30 -21.10
C MET A 252 -3.27 -4.85 -22.56
N MET A 253 -2.20 -5.08 -23.33
CA MET A 253 -2.16 -4.81 -24.78
C MET A 253 -3.12 -5.71 -25.55
N ASN A 254 -3.14 -7.01 -25.22
CA ASN A 254 -4.00 -7.97 -25.89
C ASN A 254 -5.48 -7.61 -25.70
N ASP A 255 -5.84 -7.13 -24.52
CA ASP A 255 -7.21 -6.69 -24.19
C ASP A 255 -7.52 -5.28 -24.74
N GLY A 256 -6.54 -4.62 -25.37
CA GLY A 256 -6.66 -3.29 -25.94
C GLY A 256 -6.76 -2.16 -24.91
N GLU A 257 -6.32 -2.41 -23.68
CA GLU A 257 -6.38 -1.44 -22.58
C GLU A 257 -5.24 -0.41 -22.66
N ILE A 258 -4.06 -0.89 -23.06
CA ILE A 258 -2.91 -0.04 -23.33
C ILE A 258 -2.58 -0.13 -24.82
N MET A 259 -2.28 1.02 -25.42
CA MET A 259 -2.00 1.14 -26.84
C MET A 259 -0.74 1.96 -27.08
N PRO A 260 0.08 1.59 -28.08
CA PRO A 260 1.19 2.42 -28.53
C PRO A 260 0.73 3.81 -28.93
N TYR A 261 1.62 4.80 -28.77
CA TYR A 261 1.39 6.11 -29.37
C TYR A 261 1.34 5.95 -30.90
N ASN A 262 0.29 6.47 -31.52
CA ASN A 262 0.24 6.64 -32.98
C ASN A 262 -0.19 8.06 -33.31
N SER A 263 -0.07 8.47 -34.57
CA SER A 263 -0.35 9.85 -34.99
C SER A 263 -1.78 10.33 -34.71
N ASN A 264 -2.72 9.42 -34.42
CA ASN A 264 -4.15 9.71 -34.29
C ASN A 264 -4.73 9.36 -32.91
N THR A 265 -4.01 8.64 -32.05
CA THR A 265 -4.45 8.30 -30.68
C THR A 265 -3.31 8.45 -29.68
N PRO A 266 -3.50 9.23 -28.59
CA PRO A 266 -2.52 9.30 -27.53
C PRO A 266 -2.33 7.93 -26.87
N GLY A 267 -1.08 7.58 -26.58
CA GLY A 267 -0.73 6.35 -25.88
C GLY A 267 -1.29 6.35 -24.45
N ARG A 268 -1.58 5.16 -23.92
CA ARG A 268 -2.09 4.94 -22.56
C ARG A 268 -1.13 4.04 -21.78
N PRO A 269 -0.01 4.56 -21.25
CA PRO A 269 0.87 3.76 -20.44
C PRO A 269 0.16 3.39 -19.13
N ALA A 270 0.53 2.23 -18.59
CA ALA A 270 0.11 1.79 -17.27
C ALA A 270 1.35 1.80 -16.36
N LEU A 271 1.28 2.54 -15.25
CA LEU A 271 2.33 2.58 -14.25
C LEU A 271 1.91 1.80 -13.00
N PRO A 272 2.82 1.05 -12.36
CA PRO A 272 2.55 0.44 -11.07
C PRO A 272 2.06 1.47 -10.05
N PHE A 273 1.06 1.10 -9.25
CA PHE A 273 0.44 2.00 -8.28
C PHE A 273 0.36 1.38 -6.88
N ALA A 274 -0.09 0.13 -6.79
CA ALA A 274 -0.21 -0.57 -5.51
C ALA A 274 -0.04 -2.09 -5.66
N LEU A 275 0.30 -2.76 -4.57
CA LEU A 275 0.36 -4.21 -4.47
C LEU A 275 -0.13 -4.66 -3.09
N GLU A 276 -1.16 -5.48 -3.05
CA GLU A 276 -1.81 -5.88 -1.79
C GLU A 276 -0.96 -6.85 -0.97
N GLU A 277 -0.37 -7.85 -1.62
CA GLU A 277 0.44 -8.86 -0.96
C GLU A 277 1.57 -9.32 -1.87
N PHE A 278 2.77 -9.39 -1.29
CA PHE A 278 3.98 -9.88 -1.93
C PHE A 278 4.62 -10.96 -1.08
N GLU A 279 4.82 -12.14 -1.66
CA GLU A 279 5.33 -13.31 -0.95
C GLU A 279 6.60 -13.81 -1.63
N VAL A 280 7.66 -13.98 -0.84
CA VAL A 280 8.93 -14.57 -1.28
C VAL A 280 9.04 -15.97 -0.70
N PHE A 281 9.06 -16.98 -1.57
CA PHE A 281 9.29 -18.38 -1.20
C PHE A 281 10.73 -18.78 -1.43
N GLU A 282 11.34 -18.36 -2.54
CA GLU A 282 12.73 -18.68 -2.89
C GLU A 282 13.34 -17.52 -3.69
N SER A 283 14.67 -17.52 -3.83
CA SER A 283 15.36 -16.56 -4.71
C SER A 283 15.00 -16.78 -6.18
N CYS A 284 14.97 -15.70 -6.96
CA CYS A 284 14.81 -15.77 -8.41
C CYS A 284 15.93 -16.61 -9.06
N LEU A 285 15.54 -17.45 -10.01
CA LEU A 285 16.45 -18.30 -10.77
C LEU A 285 16.81 -17.64 -12.12
N PRO A 286 17.94 -17.98 -12.76
CA PRO A 286 18.32 -17.40 -14.04
C PRO A 286 17.30 -17.61 -15.16
N THR A 287 16.45 -18.63 -15.04
CA THR A 287 15.36 -18.94 -15.97
C THR A 287 14.11 -19.23 -15.17
N MET A 288 13.00 -18.57 -15.50
CA MET A 288 11.74 -18.69 -14.77
C MET A 288 10.55 -18.63 -15.72
N TRP A 289 9.37 -18.99 -15.21
CA TRP A 289 8.09 -18.72 -15.85
C TRP A 289 7.32 -17.71 -15.01
N ALA A 290 6.70 -16.72 -15.65
CA ALA A 290 5.76 -15.79 -15.02
C ALA A 290 4.35 -16.04 -15.53
N LEU A 291 3.43 -16.37 -14.62
CA LEU A 291 2.00 -16.43 -14.90
C LEU A 291 1.36 -15.13 -14.41
N VAL A 292 0.82 -14.35 -15.34
CA VAL A 292 0.03 -13.15 -15.06
C VAL A 292 -1.44 -13.47 -15.30
N ARG A 293 -2.31 -13.14 -14.35
CA ARG A 293 -3.76 -13.32 -14.45
C ARG A 293 -4.49 -12.14 -13.84
N ARG A 294 -5.73 -11.90 -14.26
CA ARG A 294 -6.61 -10.94 -13.58
C ARG A 294 -6.95 -11.46 -12.19
N SER A 295 -6.90 -10.58 -11.18
CA SER A 295 -7.36 -10.92 -9.83
C SER A 295 -8.89 -11.09 -9.83
N GLU A 296 -9.39 -11.86 -8.86
CA GLU A 296 -10.84 -12.04 -8.69
C GLU A 296 -11.56 -10.69 -8.55
N GLY A 297 -12.63 -10.51 -9.31
CA GLY A 297 -13.42 -9.27 -9.31
C GLY A 297 -12.88 -8.14 -10.19
N SER A 298 -11.73 -8.29 -10.86
CA SER A 298 -11.22 -7.33 -11.83
C SER A 298 -11.51 -7.77 -13.27
N GLN A 299 -11.97 -6.84 -14.10
CA GLN A 299 -12.33 -7.09 -15.50
C GLN A 299 -11.62 -6.14 -16.47
N ALA A 300 -11.57 -6.57 -17.73
CA ALA A 300 -11.00 -5.74 -18.77
C ALA A 300 -11.79 -4.43 -18.92
N GLY A 301 -11.09 -3.31 -18.99
CA GLY A 301 -11.68 -1.97 -19.10
C GLY A 301 -12.02 -1.27 -17.77
N ASP A 302 -11.80 -1.92 -16.61
CA ASP A 302 -11.78 -1.24 -15.32
C ASP A 302 -10.72 -0.11 -15.31
N ARG A 303 -10.98 0.97 -14.56
CA ARG A 303 -10.01 2.07 -14.42
C ARG A 303 -8.76 1.66 -13.65
N LEU A 304 -8.92 0.74 -12.69
CA LEU A 304 -7.84 0.17 -11.88
C LEU A 304 -7.77 -1.31 -12.23
N GLN A 305 -6.68 -1.69 -12.90
CA GLN A 305 -6.46 -3.04 -13.37
C GLN A 305 -5.72 -3.82 -12.31
N LYS A 306 -6.35 -4.87 -11.77
CA LYS A 306 -5.81 -5.66 -10.66
C LYS A 306 -5.44 -7.06 -11.13
N LEU A 307 -4.17 -7.41 -10.94
CA LEU A 307 -3.54 -8.61 -11.47
C LEU A 307 -2.84 -9.39 -10.37
N ASP A 308 -2.80 -10.72 -10.53
CA ASP A 308 -1.93 -11.59 -9.76
C ASP A 308 -0.80 -12.10 -10.67
N ILE A 309 0.41 -12.15 -10.13
CA ILE A 309 1.62 -12.54 -10.85
C ILE A 309 2.38 -13.57 -10.02
N ASP A 310 2.58 -14.77 -10.59
CA ASP A 310 3.37 -15.83 -9.99
C ASP A 310 4.63 -16.08 -10.82
N LEU A 311 5.81 -16.04 -10.18
CA LEU A 311 7.08 -16.46 -10.79
C LEU A 311 7.45 -17.84 -10.26
N CYS A 312 7.73 -18.79 -11.15
CA CYS A 312 8.06 -20.16 -10.81
C CYS A 312 9.24 -20.70 -11.62
N ASP A 313 9.82 -21.80 -11.16
CA ASP A 313 10.87 -22.54 -11.88
C ASP A 313 10.31 -23.40 -13.03
N ASP A 314 11.17 -24.17 -13.68
CA ASP A 314 10.78 -25.03 -14.81
C ASP A 314 9.93 -26.24 -14.39
N GLU A 315 9.90 -26.58 -13.10
CA GLU A 315 9.01 -27.59 -12.52
C GLU A 315 7.67 -27.00 -12.06
N GLY A 316 7.53 -25.67 -12.14
CA GLY A 316 6.35 -24.92 -11.75
C GLY A 316 6.29 -24.55 -10.27
N LYS A 317 7.34 -24.80 -9.48
CA LYS A 317 7.38 -24.38 -8.07
C LYS A 317 7.49 -22.87 -7.97
N VAL A 318 6.52 -22.23 -7.34
CA VAL A 318 6.47 -20.77 -7.21
C VAL A 318 7.56 -20.28 -6.25
N CYS A 319 8.40 -19.37 -6.75
CA CYS A 319 9.45 -18.72 -5.97
C CYS A 319 8.98 -17.36 -5.44
N VAL A 320 8.15 -16.64 -6.20
CA VAL A 320 7.65 -15.30 -5.85
C VAL A 320 6.20 -15.17 -6.28
N ARG A 321 5.38 -14.52 -5.45
CA ARG A 321 3.96 -14.26 -5.72
C ARG A 321 3.60 -12.82 -5.41
N MET A 322 2.92 -12.18 -6.35
CA MET A 322 2.26 -10.88 -6.22
C MET A 322 0.76 -11.11 -6.32
N LYS A 323 -0.01 -10.66 -5.32
CA LYS A 323 -1.46 -10.62 -5.38
C LYS A 323 -1.96 -9.20 -5.36
N GLY A 324 -2.92 -8.92 -6.23
CA GLY A 324 -3.53 -7.61 -6.30
C GLY A 324 -2.57 -6.50 -6.74
N PHE A 325 -1.63 -6.82 -7.62
CA PHE A 325 -0.83 -5.82 -8.32
C PHE A 325 -1.76 -4.92 -9.12
N THR A 326 -1.69 -3.62 -8.85
CA THR A 326 -2.55 -2.63 -9.46
C THR A 326 -1.72 -1.67 -10.30
N ALA A 327 -2.06 -1.57 -11.58
CA ALA A 327 -1.49 -0.59 -12.49
C ALA A 327 -2.53 0.50 -12.80
N ARG A 328 -2.09 1.76 -12.79
CA ARG A 328 -2.92 2.92 -13.11
C ARG A 328 -2.69 3.31 -14.57
N VAL A 329 -3.76 3.27 -15.36
CA VAL A 329 -3.75 3.78 -16.74
C VAL A 329 -3.94 5.30 -16.71
N THR A 330 -3.06 6.03 -17.38
CA THR A 330 -3.13 7.49 -17.51
C THR A 330 -3.54 7.91 -18.92
N ASP A 331 -4.53 8.78 -19.04
CA ASP A 331 -4.91 9.45 -20.29
C ASP A 331 -4.07 10.72 -20.47
N GLY A 332 -3.26 10.83 -21.53
CA GLY A 332 -2.60 12.08 -21.91
C GLY A 332 -1.10 11.99 -22.20
N GLU A 333 -0.49 13.11 -22.59
CA GLU A 333 0.96 13.20 -22.77
C GLU A 333 1.68 12.86 -21.46
N PRO A 334 2.78 12.08 -21.53
CA PRO A 334 3.52 11.63 -20.36
C PRO A 334 4.37 12.78 -19.79
N GLY A 335 3.71 13.67 -19.06
CA GLY A 335 4.37 14.60 -18.18
C GLY A 335 4.57 13.95 -16.81
N LEU A 336 5.76 13.37 -16.57
CA LEU A 336 6.26 13.15 -15.20
C LEU A 336 6.47 14.49 -14.43
N THR A 337 6.10 15.61 -15.05
CA THR A 337 6.25 17.00 -14.58
C THR A 337 4.98 17.64 -14.03
N GLU A 338 3.87 16.92 -13.84
CA GLU A 338 2.76 17.42 -13.00
C GLU A 338 2.95 17.12 -11.51
N SER A 339 4.19 17.21 -11.00
CA SER A 339 4.45 17.33 -9.55
C SER A 339 4.18 18.76 -9.05
N SER A 340 3.01 19.28 -9.43
CA SER A 340 2.40 20.46 -8.80
C SER A 340 0.91 20.25 -8.55
N ALA A 341 0.47 18.98 -8.51
CA ALA A 341 -0.75 18.66 -7.81
C ALA A 341 -0.53 18.97 -6.33
N ILE A 342 -1.14 20.07 -5.89
CA ILE A 342 -1.28 20.48 -4.49
C ILE A 342 -1.49 19.21 -3.66
N HIS A 343 -0.52 18.87 -2.81
CA HIS A 343 -0.67 17.87 -1.75
C HIS A 343 -1.74 18.41 -0.79
N GLY A 344 -3.00 18.26 -1.18
CA GLY A 344 -4.15 18.60 -0.38
C GLY A 344 -4.43 17.44 0.55
N THR A 345 -4.68 17.76 1.82
CA THR A 345 -5.29 16.79 2.73
C THR A 345 -6.62 16.35 2.13
N LEU A 346 -6.72 15.09 1.70
CA LEU A 346 -8.00 14.51 1.25
C LEU A 346 -8.83 14.18 2.49
N MET A 347 -9.95 14.86 2.65
CA MET A 347 -10.90 14.56 3.71
C MET A 347 -11.86 13.48 3.23
N LEU A 348 -11.72 12.26 3.78
CA LEU A 348 -12.72 11.22 3.65
C LEU A 348 -13.96 11.65 4.43
N LYS A 349 -15.09 11.79 3.73
CA LYS A 349 -16.40 12.04 4.35
C LYS A 349 -17.25 10.78 4.21
N PRO A 350 -17.76 10.19 5.30
CA PRO A 350 -18.71 9.10 5.19
C PRO A 350 -19.97 9.57 4.44
N CYS A 351 -20.46 8.75 3.51
CA CYS A 351 -21.70 9.00 2.79
C CYS A 351 -22.64 7.81 2.93
N TRP A 352 -23.89 8.09 3.27
CA TRP A 352 -24.94 7.08 3.35
C TRP A 352 -25.40 6.73 1.94
N ARG A 353 -25.45 5.43 1.62
CA ARG A 353 -26.04 4.91 0.38
C ARG A 353 -27.35 4.23 0.75
N GLU A 354 -28.44 4.69 0.14
CA GLU A 354 -29.76 4.10 0.34
C GLU A 354 -29.74 2.62 -0.09
N GLN A 355 -30.22 1.75 0.80
CA GLN A 355 -30.28 0.31 0.58
C GLN A 355 -31.69 -0.20 0.87
N ALA A 356 -32.21 -1.05 -0.02
CA ALA A 356 -33.54 -1.63 0.17
C ALA A 356 -33.53 -2.64 1.33
N VAL A 357 -34.49 -2.50 2.25
CA VAL A 357 -34.65 -3.40 3.40
C VAL A 357 -34.97 -4.82 2.90
N ALA A 358 -34.11 -5.79 3.20
CA ALA A 358 -34.34 -7.19 2.85
C ALA A 358 -35.53 -7.75 3.65
N GLY A 359 -36.50 -8.37 2.96
CA GLY A 359 -37.78 -8.76 3.53
C GLY A 359 -37.73 -9.89 4.58
N LYS A 360 -38.67 -9.79 5.53
CA LYS A 360 -38.93 -10.61 6.73
C LYS A 360 -37.88 -10.50 7.83
N VAL A 361 -38.02 -9.41 8.59
CA VAL A 361 -37.61 -9.30 10.00
C VAL A 361 -38.09 -10.54 10.76
N GLN A 362 -37.16 -11.38 11.21
CA GLN A 362 -37.44 -12.28 12.32
C GLN A 362 -37.57 -11.42 13.57
N SER A 363 -38.64 -11.60 14.36
CA SER A 363 -38.78 -10.85 15.60
C SER A 363 -37.68 -11.25 16.56
N HIS A 364 -36.76 -10.33 16.86
CA HIS A 364 -35.71 -10.57 17.84
C HIS A 364 -36.24 -10.24 19.23
N GLU A 365 -36.53 -11.26 20.04
CA GLU A 365 -36.81 -11.06 21.47
C GLU A 365 -35.51 -10.99 22.25
N TYR A 366 -35.31 -9.88 22.96
CA TYR A 366 -34.20 -9.67 23.88
C TYR A 366 -34.70 -9.85 25.31
N GLY A 367 -33.97 -10.61 26.13
CA GLY A 367 -34.29 -10.72 27.56
C GLY A 367 -33.92 -9.46 28.34
N ARG A 368 -33.05 -8.62 27.77
CA ARG A 368 -32.71 -7.30 28.32
C ARG A 368 -32.48 -6.30 27.19
N HIS A 369 -33.13 -5.14 27.30
CA HIS A 369 -32.98 -4.04 26.34
C HIS A 369 -32.61 -2.77 27.09
N LEU A 370 -31.39 -2.28 26.88
CA LEU A 370 -30.85 -1.05 27.43
C LEU A 370 -30.89 0.05 26.37
N VAL A 371 -31.51 1.18 26.69
CA VAL A 371 -31.48 2.42 25.88
C VAL A 371 -30.68 3.47 26.64
N ILE A 372 -29.69 4.06 25.98
CA ILE A 372 -28.82 5.10 26.54
C ILE A 372 -29.05 6.39 25.74
N LEU A 373 -29.57 7.42 26.39
CA LEU A 373 -29.74 8.75 25.81
C LEU A 373 -28.48 9.57 26.06
N CYS A 374 -27.70 9.86 25.02
CA CYS A 374 -26.51 10.69 25.11
C CYS A 374 -26.86 12.15 24.77
N GLU A 375 -26.80 13.02 25.77
CA GLU A 375 -27.09 14.47 25.66
C GLU A 375 -28.42 14.83 24.98
N GLN A 376 -29.46 14.04 25.20
CA GLN A 376 -30.81 14.38 24.74
C GLN A 376 -31.45 15.38 25.71
N THR A 377 -31.53 16.65 25.33
CA THR A 377 -32.02 17.72 26.23
C THR A 377 -33.53 17.74 26.39
N GLU A 378 -34.28 17.34 25.36
CA GLU A 378 -35.75 17.40 25.35
C GLU A 378 -36.41 16.05 25.71
N ILE A 379 -35.62 14.98 25.77
CA ILE A 379 -36.11 13.61 25.92
C ILE A 379 -35.59 13.04 27.24
N THR A 380 -36.53 12.68 28.11
CA THR A 380 -36.20 12.03 29.38
C THR A 380 -36.26 10.52 29.23
N PRO A 381 -35.49 9.75 30.02
CA PRO A 381 -35.62 8.29 30.05
C PRO A 381 -37.05 7.81 30.25
N GLN A 382 -37.81 8.53 31.08
CA GLN A 382 -39.21 8.24 31.39
C GLN A 382 -40.11 8.33 30.15
N SER A 383 -39.90 9.33 29.29
CA SER A 383 -40.67 9.49 28.05
C SER A 383 -40.50 8.33 27.05
N ILE A 384 -39.39 7.60 27.12
CA ILE A 384 -39.13 6.40 26.31
C ILE A 384 -39.71 5.16 27.00
N THR A 385 -39.51 5.00 28.31
CA THR A 385 -40.04 3.85 29.06
C THR A 385 -41.57 3.82 29.11
N ASP A 386 -42.23 4.98 29.06
CA ASP A 386 -43.70 5.07 29.03
C ASP A 386 -44.29 4.58 27.69
N ARG A 387 -43.46 4.44 26.65
CA ARG A 387 -43.86 4.07 25.28
C ARG A 387 -43.28 2.74 24.82
N MET A 388 -42.37 2.14 25.59
CA MET A 388 -41.71 0.88 25.27
C MET A 388 -41.69 -0.02 26.50
N ASP A 389 -42.30 -1.21 26.37
CA ASP A 389 -42.30 -2.20 27.44
C ASP A 389 -40.96 -2.93 27.54
N LYS A 390 -40.58 -3.33 28.76
CA LYS A 390 -39.40 -4.18 29.07
C LYS A 390 -38.04 -3.59 28.68
N ILE A 391 -37.91 -2.27 28.64
CA ILE A 391 -36.63 -1.60 28.47
C ILE A 391 -36.11 -1.00 29.79
N TYR A 392 -34.81 -0.85 29.90
CA TYR A 392 -34.17 0.03 30.87
C TYR A 392 -33.60 1.22 30.11
N CYS A 393 -33.97 2.44 30.49
CA CYS A 393 -33.51 3.66 29.83
C CYS A 393 -32.71 4.51 30.82
N LEU A 394 -31.55 5.00 30.41
CA LEU A 394 -30.73 5.93 31.19
C LEU A 394 -30.29 7.10 30.31
N ALA A 395 -30.04 8.25 30.92
CA ALA A 395 -29.46 9.40 30.25
C ALA A 395 -28.04 9.62 30.77
N LEU A 396 -27.09 9.80 29.86
CA LEU A 396 -25.72 10.15 30.22
C LEU A 396 -25.66 11.62 30.63
N GLN A 397 -24.94 11.90 31.71
CA GLN A 397 -24.78 13.25 32.25
C GLN A 397 -23.31 13.57 32.51
N SER A 398 -22.93 14.81 32.23
CA SER A 398 -21.55 15.28 32.35
C SER A 398 -21.54 16.73 32.82
N PRO A 399 -20.91 17.07 33.96
CA PRO A 399 -20.74 18.47 34.38
C PRO A 399 -19.70 19.25 33.54
N GLN A 400 -18.95 18.57 32.67
CA GLN A 400 -17.85 19.17 31.90
C GLN A 400 -18.37 19.97 30.70
N GLN A 401 -17.63 21.01 30.30
CA GLN A 401 -18.00 21.87 29.17
C GLN A 401 -17.27 21.55 27.87
N GLY A 402 -16.10 20.90 27.88
CA GLY A 402 -15.38 20.54 26.67
C GLY A 402 -15.80 19.18 26.12
N ILE A 403 -16.00 19.11 24.79
CA ILE A 403 -16.48 17.89 24.12
C ILE A 403 -15.61 16.66 24.39
N GLY A 404 -14.28 16.84 24.47
CA GLY A 404 -13.34 15.75 24.77
C GLY A 404 -13.52 15.18 26.18
N GLU A 405 -13.68 16.05 27.18
CA GLU A 405 -13.89 15.60 28.57
C GLU A 405 -15.28 14.99 28.76
N ARG A 406 -16.30 15.54 28.08
CA ARG A 406 -17.64 14.94 28.04
C ARG A 406 -17.60 13.56 27.40
N PHE A 407 -16.94 13.41 26.25
CA PHE A 407 -16.77 12.11 25.59
C PHE A 407 -16.07 11.08 26.47
N GLN A 408 -14.98 11.46 27.16
CA GLN A 408 -14.31 10.58 28.10
C GLN A 408 -15.25 10.16 29.25
N THR A 409 -16.04 11.09 29.78
CA THR A 409 -17.01 10.85 30.84
C THR A 409 -18.10 9.88 30.40
N TYR A 410 -18.67 10.09 29.20
CA TYR A 410 -19.67 9.21 28.61
C TYR A 410 -19.13 7.83 28.28
N THR A 411 -17.90 7.75 27.76
CA THR A 411 -17.23 6.48 27.50
C THR A 411 -17.09 5.66 28.77
N ALA A 412 -16.66 6.29 29.88
CA ALA A 412 -16.54 5.62 31.17
C ALA A 412 -17.90 5.13 31.73
N GLN A 413 -18.95 5.94 31.60
CA GLN A 413 -20.30 5.55 32.02
C GLN A 413 -20.84 4.38 31.21
N VAL A 414 -20.77 4.45 29.88
CA VAL A 414 -21.22 3.34 29.01
C VAL A 414 -20.40 2.08 29.25
N PHE A 415 -19.09 2.21 29.47
CA PHE A 415 -18.22 1.07 29.77
C PHE A 415 -18.62 0.36 31.07
N GLU A 416 -18.88 1.10 32.14
CA GLU A 416 -19.32 0.50 33.41
C GLU A 416 -20.71 -0.15 33.28
N GLU A 417 -21.64 0.43 32.52
CA GLU A 417 -22.94 -0.20 32.24
C GLU A 417 -22.79 -1.52 31.48
N ILE A 418 -21.99 -1.54 30.42
CA ILE A 418 -21.69 -2.77 29.66
C ILE A 418 -21.02 -3.81 30.56
N LYS A 419 -20.03 -3.40 31.36
CA LYS A 419 -19.34 -4.29 32.29
C LYS A 419 -20.27 -4.88 33.34
N ASN A 420 -21.24 -4.11 33.84
CA ASN A 420 -22.26 -4.60 34.76
C ASN A 420 -23.19 -5.62 34.08
N ILE A 421 -23.60 -5.36 32.85
CA ILE A 421 -24.35 -6.32 32.02
C ILE A 421 -23.56 -7.62 31.83
N LEU A 422 -22.27 -7.55 31.50
CA LEU A 422 -21.44 -8.72 31.24
C LEU A 422 -21.12 -9.53 32.51
N ARG A 423 -21.09 -8.88 33.68
CA ARG A 423 -20.94 -9.56 34.98
C ARG A 423 -22.18 -10.36 35.37
N ASP A 424 -23.35 -9.86 35.01
CA ASP A 424 -24.62 -10.55 35.13
C ASP A 424 -24.64 -11.69 34.09
N LYS A 425 -24.17 -12.88 34.47
CA LYS A 425 -23.98 -14.06 33.59
C LYS A 425 -25.30 -14.66 33.07
N SER A 426 -26.27 -13.82 32.71
CA SER A 426 -27.54 -14.22 32.10
C SER A 426 -27.30 -14.97 30.79
N LYS A 427 -28.21 -15.91 30.51
CA LYS A 427 -28.19 -16.63 29.23
C LYS A 427 -28.90 -15.87 28.12
N ASP A 428 -29.61 -14.80 28.45
CA ASP A 428 -30.48 -14.07 27.53
C ASP A 428 -29.70 -13.22 26.52
N LYS A 429 -30.33 -12.93 25.38
CA LYS A 429 -29.82 -11.94 24.43
C LYS A 429 -30.02 -10.53 24.99
N ILE A 430 -29.01 -9.69 24.84
CA ILE A 430 -29.02 -8.32 25.35
C ILE A 430 -28.91 -7.36 24.17
N LEU A 431 -29.79 -6.37 24.11
CA LEU A 431 -29.70 -5.25 23.17
C LEU A 431 -29.31 -3.98 23.92
N VAL A 432 -28.29 -3.28 23.41
CA VAL A 432 -27.89 -1.95 23.87
C VAL A 432 -28.01 -0.96 22.72
N GLN A 433 -28.89 0.02 22.84
CA GLN A 433 -29.05 1.10 21.84
C GLN A 433 -28.64 2.43 22.44
N ILE A 434 -27.67 3.11 21.83
CA ILE A 434 -27.24 4.45 22.25
C ILE A 434 -27.80 5.47 21.26
N VAL A 435 -28.58 6.42 21.77
CA VAL A 435 -29.19 7.51 20.99
C VAL A 435 -28.30 8.74 21.08
N ILE A 436 -27.88 9.26 19.93
CA ILE A 436 -27.10 10.49 19.80
C ILE A 436 -27.79 11.46 18.84
N SER A 437 -27.61 12.77 19.05
CA SER A 437 -28.07 13.77 18.09
C SER A 437 -27.05 13.95 16.96
N THR A 438 -27.55 14.19 15.76
CA THR A 438 -26.73 14.60 14.61
C THR A 438 -26.34 16.09 14.65
N GLN A 439 -26.62 16.80 15.74
CA GLN A 439 -26.35 18.23 15.85
C GLN A 439 -24.89 18.54 16.23
N LYS A 440 -24.21 19.33 15.38
CA LYS A 440 -22.90 19.94 15.65
C LYS A 440 -21.86 18.93 16.19
N GLU A 441 -21.29 19.20 17.37
CA GLU A 441 -20.23 18.42 18.00
C GLU A 441 -20.72 17.10 18.61
N GLN A 442 -22.03 16.91 18.78
CA GLN A 442 -22.60 15.69 19.36
C GLN A 442 -22.47 14.47 18.43
N GLN A 443 -22.28 14.70 17.12
CA GLN A 443 -21.92 13.65 16.16
C GLN A 443 -20.63 12.91 16.57
N LEU A 444 -19.72 13.57 17.29
CA LEU A 444 -18.47 12.94 17.76
C LEU A 444 -18.73 11.79 18.75
N PHE A 445 -19.89 11.76 19.40
CA PHE A 445 -20.27 10.66 20.29
C PHE A 445 -20.60 9.37 19.54
N PHE A 446 -20.70 9.40 18.21
CA PHE A 446 -20.74 8.18 17.39
C PHE A 446 -19.52 7.28 17.63
N ALA A 447 -18.39 7.85 18.09
CA ALA A 447 -17.22 7.07 18.50
C ALA A 447 -17.50 6.04 19.62
N LEU A 448 -18.58 6.20 20.40
CA LEU A 448 -19.05 5.18 21.36
C LEU A 448 -19.44 3.85 20.69
N SER A 449 -19.71 3.85 19.38
CA SER A 449 -19.90 2.62 18.59
C SER A 449 -18.72 1.67 18.69
N GLY A 450 -17.49 2.18 18.82
CA GLY A 450 -16.29 1.37 18.99
C GLY A 450 -16.38 0.48 20.23
N LEU A 451 -16.87 1.05 21.34
CA LEU A 451 -17.07 0.35 22.61
C LEU A 451 -18.11 -0.78 22.48
N LEU A 452 -19.23 -0.51 21.81
CA LEU A 452 -20.28 -1.49 21.57
C LEU A 452 -19.79 -2.65 20.69
N LYS A 453 -19.03 -2.33 19.63
CA LYS A 453 -18.44 -3.34 18.74
C LYS A 453 -17.49 -4.26 19.51
N THR A 454 -16.61 -3.70 20.36
CA THR A 454 -15.73 -4.50 21.21
C THR A 454 -16.52 -5.38 22.17
N ALA A 455 -17.54 -4.85 22.84
CA ALA A 455 -18.38 -5.63 23.76
C ALA A 455 -19.11 -6.79 23.06
N GLN A 456 -19.56 -6.59 21.83
CA GLN A 456 -20.20 -7.63 21.02
C GLN A 456 -19.21 -8.72 20.56
N LEU A 457 -17.96 -8.35 20.25
CA LEU A 457 -16.90 -9.32 19.95
C LEU A 457 -16.56 -10.20 21.17
N GLU A 458 -16.54 -9.61 22.37
CA GLU A 458 -16.26 -10.34 23.62
C GLU A 458 -17.45 -11.22 24.06
N ASN A 459 -18.68 -10.78 23.83
CA ASN A 459 -19.88 -11.55 24.14
C ASN A 459 -20.88 -11.51 22.98
N PRO A 460 -20.93 -12.57 22.14
CA PRO A 460 -21.82 -12.65 20.97
C PRO A 460 -23.33 -12.57 21.29
N LYS A 461 -23.73 -12.60 22.57
CA LYS A 461 -25.12 -12.41 23.00
C LYS A 461 -25.51 -10.95 23.18
N LEU A 462 -24.54 -10.04 23.21
CA LEU A 462 -24.75 -8.60 23.27
C LEU A 462 -24.77 -8.05 21.85
N THR A 463 -25.84 -7.35 21.51
CA THR A 463 -25.97 -6.58 20.28
C THR A 463 -25.95 -5.11 20.63
N GLY A 464 -25.05 -4.35 20.03
CA GLY A 464 -24.95 -2.90 20.22
C GLY A 464 -25.35 -2.13 18.96
N GLN A 465 -26.18 -1.11 19.10
CA GLN A 465 -26.57 -0.23 17.98
C GLN A 465 -26.40 1.25 18.36
N MET A 466 -25.97 2.04 17.38
CA MET A 466 -26.00 3.50 17.46
C MET A 466 -27.21 4.02 16.69
N ILE A 467 -28.02 4.86 17.33
CA ILE A 467 -29.21 5.45 16.73
C ILE A 467 -28.99 6.96 16.63
N GLU A 468 -28.86 7.45 15.40
CA GLU A 468 -28.74 8.87 15.10
C GLU A 468 -30.13 9.49 14.92
N VAL A 469 -30.39 10.59 15.65
CA VAL A 469 -31.63 11.34 15.59
C VAL A 469 -31.37 12.79 15.19
N GLU A 470 -32.28 13.36 14.40
CA GLU A 470 -32.24 14.77 14.07
C GLU A 470 -32.56 15.63 15.31
N PRO A 471 -32.03 16.86 15.38
CA PRO A 471 -32.46 17.80 16.42
C PRO A 471 -33.98 17.99 16.37
N GLU A 472 -34.61 18.10 17.55
CA GLU A 472 -36.07 18.31 17.71
C GLU A 472 -36.95 17.09 17.38
N GLU A 473 -36.38 15.88 17.20
CA GLU A 473 -37.20 14.67 17.13
C GLU A 473 -37.92 14.39 18.47
N ASP A 474 -39.24 14.23 18.41
CA ASP A 474 -40.03 13.87 19.59
C ASP A 474 -39.80 12.42 20.05
N SER A 475 -40.14 12.15 21.31
CA SER A 475 -40.03 10.81 21.92
C SER A 475 -40.74 9.71 21.13
N GLY A 476 -41.80 10.00 20.38
CA GLY A 476 -42.52 9.04 19.56
C GLY A 476 -41.73 8.61 18.32
N ARG A 477 -41.09 9.55 17.64
CA ARG A 477 -40.21 9.26 16.50
C ARG A 477 -38.98 8.46 16.94
N ILE A 478 -38.37 8.84 18.05
CA ILE A 478 -37.22 8.12 18.61
C ILE A 478 -37.61 6.69 18.98
N VAL A 479 -38.75 6.49 19.66
CA VAL A 479 -39.27 5.16 19.99
C VAL A 479 -39.48 4.31 18.73
N LYS A 480 -40.06 4.89 17.68
CA LYS A 480 -40.26 4.20 16.41
C LYS A 480 -38.92 3.76 15.81
N LYS A 481 -37.90 4.64 15.78
CA LYS A 481 -36.56 4.28 15.32
C LYS A 481 -35.93 3.17 16.15
N LEU A 482 -36.02 3.25 17.48
CA LEU A 482 -35.49 2.22 18.39
C LEU A 482 -36.12 0.85 18.11
N GLN A 483 -37.45 0.81 17.96
CA GLN A 483 -38.19 -0.41 17.65
C GLN A 483 -37.84 -0.96 16.26
N GLU A 484 -37.83 -0.12 15.22
CA GLU A 484 -37.48 -0.53 13.86
C GLU A 484 -36.05 -1.08 13.80
N ASN A 485 -35.08 -0.42 14.42
CA ASN A 485 -33.68 -0.87 14.39
C ASN A 485 -33.44 -2.10 15.29
N SER A 486 -34.19 -2.28 16.38
CA SER A 486 -34.06 -3.49 17.24
C SER A 486 -34.29 -4.80 16.48
N GLN A 487 -35.01 -4.70 15.37
CA GLN A 487 -35.37 -5.80 14.48
C GLN A 487 -34.31 -6.11 13.41
N CYS A 488 -33.33 -5.22 13.24
CA CYS A 488 -32.23 -5.32 12.28
C CYS A 488 -30.88 -5.29 13.01
N PRO A 489 -30.52 -6.31 13.82
CA PRO A 489 -29.31 -6.28 14.66
C PRO A 489 -27.97 -6.32 13.90
N LEU A 490 -28.02 -6.49 12.58
CA LEU A 490 -26.85 -6.53 11.70
C LEU A 490 -26.61 -5.18 10.99
N ASP A 491 -27.57 -4.25 11.10
CA ASP A 491 -27.44 -2.85 10.71
C ASP A 491 -26.99 -2.04 11.95
#